data_AF-A0A812Y2P2-F1
#
_entry.id   AF-A0A812Y2P2-F1
#
_cell.length_a   1.000
_cell.length_b   1.000
_cell.length_c   1.000
_cell.angle_alpha   90.00
_cell.angle_beta   90.00
_cell.angle_gamma   90.00
#
_symmetry.space_group_name_H-M   'P 1'
#
loop_
_entity.id
_entity.type
_entity.pdbx_description
1 polymer ?
#
loop_
_entity_poly.entity_id
_entity_poly.type
_entity_poly.pdbx_seq_one_letter_code
_entity_poly.pdbx_strand_id
1 'polypeptide(L)'
;MAESCGQWDGQVYRMRDFVCLPRSGTAKGVDYEQSMGRITLKYVFRDEAACLQAADLSVELSSWELKVKAVARPELDAILAPINGTLYGDIKRDLSWWTVETQEDGAKVFTIELTKRDHKAWNA
;
A
#
# COMPACT_ATOMS: atom_id res chain seq x y z
N MET A 1 16.33 14.27 25.68
CA MET A 1 16.63 12.90 26.15
C MET A 1 16.52 12.00 24.93
N ALA A 2 17.61 11.35 24.51
CA ALA A 2 17.58 10.47 23.35
C ALA A 2 16.93 9.14 23.74
N GLU A 3 15.75 8.84 23.20
CA GLU A 3 15.11 7.55 23.39
C GLU A 3 15.86 6.48 22.59
N SER A 4 16.32 5.43 23.25
CA SER A 4 17.08 4.34 22.63
C SER A 4 16.17 3.49 21.72
N CYS A 5 16.54 3.32 20.45
CA CYS A 5 15.79 2.61 19.41
C CYS A 5 15.66 1.07 19.60
N GLY A 6 16.07 0.53 20.74
CA GLY A 6 16.04 -0.90 21.01
C GLY A 6 16.83 -1.28 22.27
N GLN A 7 16.80 -2.57 22.59
CA GLN A 7 17.47 -3.16 23.74
C GLN A 7 18.35 -4.33 23.29
N TRP A 8 19.61 -4.34 23.71
CA TRP A 8 20.52 -5.47 23.56
C TRP A 8 20.34 -6.43 24.74
N ASP A 9 20.13 -7.73 24.49
CA ASP A 9 19.97 -8.75 25.54
C ASP A 9 21.24 -9.55 25.84
N GLY A 10 22.38 -9.14 25.28
CA GLY A 10 23.64 -9.88 25.39
C GLY A 10 23.96 -10.73 24.16
N GLN A 11 22.97 -11.02 23.31
CA GLN A 11 23.13 -11.83 22.10
C GLN A 11 22.45 -11.22 20.87
N VAL A 12 21.32 -10.53 21.04
CA VAL A 12 20.51 -9.96 19.95
C VAL A 12 20.08 -8.53 20.31
N TYR A 13 20.09 -7.64 19.30
CA TYR A 13 19.53 -6.29 19.44
C TYR A 13 18.05 -6.34 19.04
N ARG A 14 17.16 -6.13 20.02
CA ARG A 14 15.72 -6.07 19.78
C ARG A 14 15.31 -4.63 19.55
N MET A 15 14.88 -4.31 18.34
CA MET A 15 14.28 -3.01 18.06
C MET A 15 12.95 -2.87 18.81
N ARG A 16 12.64 -1.65 19.25
CA ARG A 16 11.37 -1.35 19.92
C ARG A 16 10.25 -1.34 18.87
N ASP A 17 9.30 -2.26 19.00
CA ASP A 17 8.12 -2.30 18.11
C ASP A 17 7.11 -1.23 18.52
N PHE A 18 6.83 -0.29 17.62
CA PHE A 18 5.74 0.67 17.77
C PHE A 18 4.51 0.10 17.09
N VAL A 19 3.73 -0.68 17.83
CA VAL A 19 2.54 -1.38 17.32
C VAL A 19 1.51 -0.34 16.83
N CYS A 20 1.15 -0.43 15.55
CA CYS A 20 0.05 0.31 14.93
C CYS A 20 -1.20 -0.58 14.94
N LEU A 21 -2.34 -0.07 15.42
CA LEU A 21 -3.61 -0.79 15.40
C LEU A 21 -4.64 0.02 14.58
N PRO A 22 -5.38 -0.61 13.65
CA PRO A 22 -5.20 -1.99 13.18
C PRO A 22 -3.89 -2.14 12.39
N ARG A 23 -3.14 -3.23 12.61
CA ARG A 23 -1.90 -3.48 11.86
C ARG A 23 -2.19 -3.84 10.41
N SER A 24 -3.27 -4.57 10.18
CA SER A 24 -3.69 -5.01 8.85
C SER A 24 -5.19 -5.18 8.80
N GLY A 25 -5.73 -5.30 7.60
CA GLY A 25 -7.13 -5.57 7.35
C GLY A 25 -7.43 -5.52 5.87
N THR A 26 -8.73 -5.46 5.54
CA THR A 26 -9.20 -5.35 4.16
C THR A 26 -10.24 -4.24 4.10
N ALA A 27 -10.10 -3.34 3.13
CA ALA A 27 -11.04 -2.27 2.87
C ALA A 27 -11.42 -2.28 1.38
N LYS A 28 -12.72 -2.39 1.08
CA LYS A 28 -13.23 -2.47 -0.30
C LYS A 28 -12.60 -3.59 -1.15
N GLY A 29 -12.11 -4.67 -0.53
CA GLY A 29 -11.41 -5.75 -1.25
C GLY A 29 -9.95 -5.44 -1.59
N VAL A 30 -9.39 -4.37 -1.02
CA VAL A 30 -7.96 -4.06 -1.01
C VAL A 30 -7.42 -4.44 0.36
N ASP A 31 -6.44 -5.33 0.41
CA ASP A 31 -5.77 -5.70 1.64
C ASP A 31 -4.78 -4.61 2.01
N TYR A 32 -4.66 -4.29 3.30
CA TYR A 32 -3.68 -3.34 3.77
C TYR A 32 -2.89 -3.89 4.95
N GLU A 33 -1.63 -3.46 5.05
CA GLU A 33 -0.81 -3.56 6.25
C GLU A 33 -0.20 -2.19 6.54
N GLN A 34 -0.12 -1.79 7.80
CA GLN A 34 0.41 -0.49 8.19
C GLN A 34 1.29 -0.54 9.43
N SER A 35 2.23 0.39 9.44
CA SER A 35 2.93 0.85 10.63
C SER A 35 2.53 2.31 10.92
N MET A 36 3.13 2.91 11.95
CA MET A 36 2.95 4.35 12.19
C MET A 36 3.46 5.20 11.00
N GLY A 37 4.50 4.76 10.28
CA GLY A 37 5.13 5.53 9.21
C GLY A 37 4.71 5.17 7.78
N ARG A 38 4.15 3.98 7.57
CA ARG A 38 3.84 3.46 6.22
C ARG A 38 2.52 2.71 6.20
N ILE A 39 1.92 2.63 5.02
CA ILE A 39 0.83 1.70 4.72
C ILE A 39 1.08 1.08 3.34
N THR A 40 0.95 -0.23 3.27
CA THR A 40 1.05 -1.02 2.06
C THR A 40 -0.35 -1.48 1.69
N LEU A 41 -0.79 -1.18 0.48
CA LEU A 41 -2.05 -1.65 -0.09
C LEU A 41 -1.74 -2.73 -1.13
N LYS A 42 -2.47 -3.83 -1.08
CA LYS A 42 -2.35 -4.97 -2.00
C LYS A 42 -3.71 -5.25 -2.62
N TYR A 43 -3.73 -5.34 -3.94
CA TYR A 43 -4.91 -5.66 -4.71
C TYR A 43 -4.59 -6.75 -5.72
N VAL A 44 -5.28 -7.89 -5.58
CA VAL A 44 -5.10 -9.03 -6.48
C VAL A 44 -5.96 -8.81 -7.72
N PHE A 45 -5.33 -8.74 -8.88
CA PHE A 45 -6.04 -8.69 -10.16
C PHE A 45 -6.71 -10.03 -10.43
N ARG A 46 -8.01 -9.99 -10.69
CA ARG A 46 -8.84 -11.15 -11.03
C ARG A 46 -9.42 -10.99 -12.42
N ASP A 47 -9.88 -12.09 -12.98
CA ASP A 47 -10.65 -12.12 -14.23
C ASP A 47 -9.95 -11.35 -15.37
N GLU A 48 -10.63 -10.40 -16.01
CA GLU A 48 -10.10 -9.63 -17.14
C GLU A 48 -8.86 -8.80 -16.77
N ALA A 49 -8.75 -8.38 -15.50
CA ALA A 49 -7.60 -7.64 -14.99
C ALA A 49 -6.36 -8.52 -14.75
N ALA A 50 -6.50 -9.86 -14.69
CA ALA A 50 -5.39 -10.77 -14.40
C ALA A 50 -4.26 -10.71 -15.45
N CYS A 51 -4.54 -10.19 -16.64
CA CYS A 51 -3.54 -9.99 -17.68
C CYS A 51 -2.76 -8.66 -17.57
N LEU A 52 -3.18 -7.71 -16.72
CA LEU A 52 -2.55 -6.39 -16.58
C LEU A 52 -1.08 -6.49 -16.15
N GLN A 53 -0.19 -5.78 -16.84
CA GLN A 53 1.20 -5.54 -16.43
C GLN A 53 1.34 -4.12 -15.89
N ALA A 54 2.49 -3.82 -15.27
CA ALA A 54 2.78 -2.46 -14.81
C ALA A 54 2.69 -1.42 -15.96
N ALA A 55 3.12 -1.77 -17.17
CA ALA A 55 3.04 -0.89 -18.33
C ALA A 55 1.60 -0.59 -18.79
N ASP A 56 0.63 -1.41 -18.39
CA ASP A 56 -0.79 -1.23 -18.75
C ASP A 56 -1.53 -0.33 -17.77
N LEU A 57 -0.84 0.23 -16.77
CA LEU A 57 -1.43 1.02 -15.69
C LEU A 57 -0.91 2.45 -15.72
N SER A 58 -1.82 3.39 -15.51
CA SER A 58 -1.52 4.77 -15.17
C SER A 58 -1.84 4.97 -13.69
N VAL A 59 -0.82 5.26 -12.89
CA VAL A 59 -0.95 5.52 -11.45
C VAL A 59 -0.63 6.98 -11.19
N GLU A 60 -1.63 7.72 -10.74
CA GLU A 60 -1.52 9.10 -10.30
C GLU A 60 -1.65 9.17 -8.78
N LEU A 61 -0.66 9.79 -8.14
CA LEU A 61 -0.60 9.93 -6.69
C LEU A 61 -0.51 11.41 -6.29
N SER A 62 -1.48 11.87 -5.50
CA SER A 62 -1.47 13.18 -4.86
C SER A 62 -1.06 13.04 -3.38
N SER A 63 -1.02 14.13 -2.62
CA SER A 63 -0.74 14.06 -1.18
C SER A 63 -1.83 13.32 -0.40
N TRP A 64 -3.04 13.19 -0.94
CA TRP A 64 -4.22 12.67 -0.23
C TRP A 64 -5.16 11.85 -1.11
N GLU A 65 -4.79 11.55 -2.35
CA GLU A 65 -5.63 10.83 -3.31
C GLU A 65 -4.78 9.88 -4.16
N LEU A 66 -5.31 8.67 -4.41
CA LEU A 66 -4.76 7.67 -5.30
C LEU A 66 -5.71 7.44 -6.47
N LYS A 67 -5.19 7.50 -7.69
CA LYS A 67 -5.88 7.13 -8.92
C LYS A 67 -5.07 6.10 -9.71
N VAL A 68 -5.70 5.01 -10.10
CA VAL A 68 -5.17 3.92 -10.90
C VAL A 68 -6.16 3.63 -12.02
N LYS A 69 -5.68 3.71 -13.25
CA LYS A 69 -6.46 3.47 -14.47
C LYS A 69 -5.73 2.49 -15.37
N ALA A 70 -6.49 1.70 -16.14
CA ALA A 70 -5.91 0.89 -17.19
C ALA A 70 -5.72 1.73 -18.45
N VAL A 71 -4.51 1.68 -19.02
CA VAL A 71 -4.18 2.39 -20.26
C VAL A 71 -4.89 1.70 -21.42
N ALA A 72 -5.63 2.48 -22.21
CA ALA A 72 -6.38 2.00 -23.38
C ALA A 72 -7.41 0.88 -23.09
N ARG A 73 -7.83 0.71 -21.83
CA ARG A 73 -8.82 -0.29 -21.38
C ARG A 73 -9.85 0.28 -20.40
N PRO A 74 -10.68 1.25 -20.82
CA PRO A 74 -11.66 1.92 -19.94
C PRO A 74 -12.70 0.96 -19.34
N GLU A 75 -12.94 -0.20 -19.97
CA GLU A 75 -13.81 -1.25 -19.43
C GLU A 75 -13.34 -1.80 -18.08
N LEU A 76 -12.05 -1.67 -17.75
CA LEU A 76 -11.47 -2.11 -16.49
C LEU A 76 -11.59 -1.08 -15.36
N ASP A 77 -12.10 0.14 -15.63
CA ASP A 77 -12.22 1.20 -14.63
C ASP A 77 -13.10 0.77 -13.44
N ALA A 78 -14.16 -0.01 -13.70
CA ALA A 78 -15.03 -0.55 -12.64
C ALA A 78 -14.29 -1.57 -11.76
N ILE A 79 -13.39 -2.38 -12.36
CA ILE A 79 -12.59 -3.38 -11.64
C ILE A 79 -11.53 -2.68 -10.78
N LEU A 80 -10.94 -1.59 -11.28
CA LEU A 80 -9.95 -0.80 -10.55
C LEU A 80 -10.58 0.24 -9.59
N ALA A 81 -11.90 0.42 -9.60
CA ALA A 81 -12.59 1.34 -8.68
C ALA A 81 -12.22 1.14 -7.18
N PRO A 82 -12.01 -0.08 -6.65
CA PRO A 82 -11.67 -0.27 -5.25
C PRO A 82 -10.35 0.33 -4.79
N ILE A 83 -9.35 0.42 -5.67
CA ILE A 83 -8.03 1.00 -5.36
C ILE A 83 -8.02 2.53 -5.51
N ASN A 84 -9.09 3.11 -6.02
CA ASN A 84 -9.22 4.55 -6.27
C ASN A 84 -9.87 5.28 -5.08
N GLY A 85 -9.36 6.47 -4.77
CA GLY A 85 -10.05 7.42 -3.89
C GLY A 85 -9.14 8.26 -3.00
N THR A 86 -9.80 8.95 -2.07
CA THR A 86 -9.14 9.75 -1.02
C THR A 86 -8.52 8.84 0.04
N LEU A 87 -7.26 9.13 0.38
CA LEU A 87 -6.51 8.52 1.46
C LEU A 87 -6.98 9.06 2.81
N TYR A 88 -6.79 8.27 3.87
CA TYR A 88 -7.17 8.68 5.24
C TYR A 88 -6.39 9.92 5.72
N GLY A 89 -5.16 10.10 5.26
CA GLY A 89 -4.35 11.26 5.58
C GLY A 89 -3.27 11.53 4.55
N ASP A 90 -2.49 12.57 4.82
CA ASP A 90 -1.42 13.01 3.93
C ASP A 90 -0.28 11.99 3.82
N ILE A 91 0.31 11.91 2.62
CA ILE A 91 1.48 11.10 2.31
C ILE A 91 2.64 11.92 1.74
N LYS A 92 3.84 11.35 1.83
CA LYS A 92 5.07 11.83 1.19
C LYS A 92 5.22 11.11 -0.15
N ARG A 93 4.71 11.71 -1.22
CA ARG A 93 4.68 11.11 -2.57
C ARG A 93 6.04 10.60 -3.05
N ASP A 94 7.09 11.38 -2.81
CA ASP A 94 8.45 11.08 -3.28
C ASP A 94 9.07 9.85 -2.58
N LEU A 95 8.45 9.39 -1.49
CA LEU A 95 8.83 8.20 -0.72
C LEU A 95 7.79 7.08 -0.83
N SER A 96 6.82 7.24 -1.73
CA SER A 96 5.81 6.23 -2.02
C SER A 96 6.11 5.61 -3.39
N TRP A 97 5.80 4.34 -3.56
CA TRP A 97 6.08 3.61 -4.79
C TRP A 97 5.05 2.50 -5.00
N TRP A 98 4.97 1.97 -6.21
CA TRP A 98 4.08 0.88 -6.54
C TRP A 98 4.75 -0.12 -7.50
N THR A 99 4.19 -1.32 -7.56
CA THR A 99 4.63 -2.40 -8.45
C THR A 99 3.46 -3.31 -8.81
N VAL A 100 3.62 -4.11 -9.86
CA VAL A 100 2.77 -5.26 -10.18
C VAL A 100 3.66 -6.49 -10.22
N GLU A 101 3.42 -7.43 -9.32
CA GLU A 101 4.19 -8.66 -9.20
C GLU A 101 3.32 -9.86 -9.57
N THR A 102 3.93 -10.87 -10.19
CA THR A 102 3.27 -12.17 -10.41
C THR A 102 3.72 -13.11 -9.30
N GLN A 103 2.77 -13.62 -8.52
CA GLN A 103 3.02 -14.58 -7.45
C GLN A 103 3.30 -15.98 -8.03
N GLU A 104 3.75 -16.89 -7.17
CA GLU A 104 4.10 -18.28 -7.56
C GLU A 104 2.89 -19.05 -8.13
N ASP A 105 1.67 -18.70 -7.71
CA ASP A 105 0.41 -19.26 -8.21
C ASP A 105 -0.05 -18.63 -9.55
N GLY A 106 0.73 -17.69 -10.10
CA GLY A 106 0.40 -16.94 -11.31
C GLY A 106 -0.51 -15.74 -11.09
N ALA A 107 -0.98 -15.49 -9.85
CA ALA A 107 -1.81 -14.33 -9.55
C ALA A 107 -1.00 -13.04 -9.69
N LYS A 108 -1.60 -12.01 -10.30
CA LYS A 108 -0.98 -10.69 -10.38
C LYS A 108 -1.46 -9.81 -9.25
N VAL A 109 -0.52 -9.19 -8.54
CA VAL A 109 -0.80 -8.35 -7.40
C VAL A 109 -0.24 -6.96 -7.62
N PHE A 110 -1.14 -5.98 -7.64
CA PHE A 110 -0.79 -4.58 -7.53
C PHE A 110 -0.48 -4.26 -6.07
N THR A 111 0.73 -3.79 -5.82
CA THR A 111 1.16 -3.34 -4.50
C THR A 111 1.54 -1.87 -4.56
N ILE A 112 1.04 -1.06 -3.63
CA ILE A 112 1.47 0.32 -3.44
C ILE A 112 1.87 0.54 -1.98
N GLU A 113 3.09 1.02 -1.77
CA GLU A 113 3.60 1.44 -0.48
C GLU A 113 3.52 2.96 -0.37
N LEU A 114 2.81 3.44 0.65
CA LEU A 114 2.61 4.86 0.92
C LEU A 114 3.35 5.26 2.20
N THR A 115 4.21 6.26 2.10
CA THR A 115 4.85 6.85 3.28
C THR A 115 3.95 7.93 3.88
N LYS A 116 3.50 7.73 5.13
CA LYS A 116 2.61 8.66 5.84
C LYS A 116 3.35 9.94 6.23
N ARG A 117 2.65 11.08 6.20
CA ARG A 117 3.22 12.36 6.61
C ARG A 117 3.34 12.51 8.12
N ASP A 118 2.27 12.17 8.84
CA ASP A 118 2.12 12.50 10.27
C ASP A 118 2.56 11.41 11.24
N HIS A 119 3.07 10.28 10.73
CA HIS A 119 3.48 9.14 11.54
C HIS A 119 2.37 8.61 12.49
N LYS A 120 1.13 8.52 11.99
CA LYS A 120 -0.06 8.07 12.74
C LYS A 120 -0.67 6.79 12.17
N ALA A 121 -1.33 6.02 13.03
CA ALA A 121 -2.23 4.95 12.59
C ALA A 121 -3.36 5.54 11.73
N TRP A 122 -3.68 4.87 10.62
CA TRP A 122 -4.83 5.20 9.80
C TRP A 122 -5.96 4.26 10.19
N ASN A 123 -7.11 4.81 10.54
CA ASN A 123 -8.27 4.02 10.92
C ASN A 123 -9.11 3.74 9.66
N ALA A 124 -9.63 2.53 9.56
CA ALA A 124 -10.55 2.16 8.49
C ALA A 124 -11.92 2.82 8.68
#